data_AF-A0A2H3STL2-F1
#
_entry.id   AF-A0A2H3STL2-F1
#
_cell.length_a   1.000
_cell.length_b   1.000
_cell.length_c   1.000
_cell.angle_alpha   90.00
_cell.angle_beta   90.00
_cell.angle_gamma   90.00
#
_symmetry.space_group_name_H-M   'P 1'
#
loop_
_entity.id
_entity.type
_entity.pdbx_description
1 polymer ?
#
loop_
_entity_poly.entity_id
_entity_poly.type
_entity_poly.pdbx_seq_one_letter_code
_entity_poly.pdbx_strand_id
1 'polypeptide(L)'
;MDVFFAWDYSAGDGKSGKILHDTFLTCLNTPNSNSIALKDRSFDVPVTLHTSPMDQLIYLPISLGYIVSELSREFLPQLSTKPHMATWAPIPAEPAKTRLSWVHVTKEALPSVLDACRMHETTLTTLLNALFMVSMATRLSEAKVRAFSYGTPICFRHFQKAGKSDVDCNKTFMNCYAYWPFVFEQGLIAKIRQQFSDAKTNPDLDINLVDAVWDVARIIREGLLAKLKQGTKNDTVGLAKFIGDW
;
A
#
# COMPACT_ATOMS: atom_id res chain seq x y z
N MET A 1 -6.36 -29.61 5.13
CA MET A 1 -7.55 -28.94 4.58
C MET A 1 -7.04 -27.60 4.09
N ASP A 2 -7.17 -27.34 2.79
CA ASP A 2 -6.71 -26.07 2.21
C ASP A 2 -7.89 -25.11 2.20
N VAL A 3 -7.73 -23.94 2.82
CA VAL A 3 -8.78 -22.92 2.92
C VAL A 3 -8.41 -21.77 2.00
N PHE A 4 -9.24 -21.54 0.99
CA PHE A 4 -9.13 -20.38 0.09
C PHE A 4 -10.19 -19.36 0.48
N PHE A 5 -9.75 -18.13 0.75
CA PHE A 5 -10.64 -17.00 0.99
C PHE A 5 -10.51 -16.00 -0.16
N ALA A 6 -11.61 -15.82 -0.89
CA ALA A 6 -11.73 -14.85 -1.97
C ALA A 6 -12.99 -14.02 -1.71
N TRP A 7 -12.88 -12.70 -1.86
CA TRP A 7 -13.98 -11.79 -1.62
C TRP A 7 -13.89 -10.59 -2.56
N ASP A 8 -15.02 -9.92 -2.76
CA ASP A 8 -15.06 -8.67 -3.49
C ASP A 8 -14.48 -7.53 -2.63
N TYR A 9 -13.60 -6.73 -3.22
CA TYR A 9 -12.89 -5.69 -2.48
C TYR A 9 -13.83 -4.61 -1.91
N SER A 10 -15.02 -4.40 -2.49
CA SER A 10 -16.02 -3.47 -1.94
C SER A 10 -16.48 -3.87 -0.55
N ALA A 11 -16.44 -5.17 -0.21
CA ALA A 11 -16.83 -5.65 1.09
C ALA A 11 -15.84 -5.21 2.18
N GLY A 12 -14.53 -5.19 1.91
CA GLY A 12 -13.53 -4.78 2.90
C GLY A 12 -12.08 -4.99 2.49
N ASP A 13 -11.18 -4.36 3.24
CA ASP A 13 -9.75 -4.38 2.96
C ASP A 13 -9.00 -5.59 3.55
N GLY A 14 -7.67 -5.64 3.39
CA GLY A 14 -6.86 -6.74 3.92
C GLY A 14 -6.91 -6.92 5.45
N LYS A 15 -7.21 -5.86 6.22
CA LYS A 15 -7.43 -6.00 7.67
C LYS A 15 -8.75 -6.69 7.97
N SER A 16 -9.76 -6.44 7.15
CA SER A 16 -11.05 -7.13 7.21
C SER A 16 -10.91 -8.63 6.95
N GLY A 17 -10.09 -9.01 5.96
CA GLY A 17 -9.71 -10.41 5.75
C GLY A 17 -9.03 -11.05 6.96
N LYS A 18 -8.10 -10.33 7.61
CA LYS A 18 -7.51 -10.80 8.89
C LYS A 18 -8.58 -11.02 9.97
N ILE A 19 -9.49 -10.06 10.18
CA ILE A 19 -10.56 -10.15 11.18
C ILE A 19 -11.41 -11.41 10.94
N LEU A 20 -11.77 -11.69 9.68
CA LEU A 20 -12.51 -12.89 9.32
C LEU A 20 -11.73 -14.16 9.69
N HIS A 21 -10.46 -14.26 9.31
CA HIS A 21 -9.64 -15.43 9.61
C HIS A 21 -9.43 -15.64 11.12
N ASP A 22 -9.16 -14.57 11.87
CA ASP A 22 -8.98 -14.63 13.33
C ASP A 22 -10.30 -15.06 14.02
N THR A 23 -11.44 -14.52 13.58
CA THR A 23 -12.76 -14.87 14.11
C THR A 23 -13.12 -16.31 13.77
N PHE A 24 -12.90 -16.73 12.53
CA PHE A 24 -13.15 -18.09 12.08
C PHE A 24 -12.32 -19.11 12.86
N LEU A 25 -11.02 -18.86 13.02
CA LEU A 25 -10.14 -19.70 13.82
C LEU A 25 -10.58 -19.77 15.29
N THR A 26 -11.03 -18.65 15.85
CA THR A 26 -11.56 -18.61 17.23
C THR A 26 -12.81 -19.46 17.37
N CYS A 27 -13.76 -19.36 16.43
CA CYS A 27 -14.98 -20.14 16.42
C CYS A 27 -14.71 -21.65 16.27
N LEU A 28 -13.72 -22.04 15.47
CA LEU A 28 -13.32 -23.45 15.32
C LEU A 28 -12.71 -24.03 16.59
N ASN A 29 -11.89 -23.25 17.31
CA ASN A 29 -11.20 -23.71 18.52
C ASN A 29 -12.02 -23.53 19.80
N THR A 30 -13.07 -22.72 19.76
CA THR A 30 -13.96 -22.46 20.90
C THR A 30 -15.38 -22.83 20.49
N PRO A 31 -15.76 -24.12 20.57
CA PRO A 31 -17.11 -24.56 20.22
C PRO A 31 -18.11 -23.82 21.09
N ASN A 32 -18.88 -22.93 20.47
CA ASN A 32 -19.88 -22.14 21.19
C ASN A 32 -21.13 -23.01 21.38
N SER A 33 -21.74 -22.97 22.57
CA SER A 33 -23.02 -23.63 22.86
C SER A 33 -24.19 -23.02 22.08
N ASN A 34 -24.02 -21.83 21.49
CA ASN A 34 -24.97 -21.17 20.59
C ASN A 34 -24.71 -21.50 19.11
N SER A 35 -24.29 -22.73 18.79
CA SER A 35 -24.08 -23.15 17.40
C SER A 35 -25.39 -23.05 16.62
N ILE A 36 -25.38 -22.33 15.50
CA ILE A 36 -26.53 -22.29 14.59
C ILE A 36 -26.67 -23.67 13.95
N ALA A 37 -27.76 -24.36 14.21
CA ALA A 37 -28.06 -25.63 13.56
C ALA A 37 -28.44 -25.35 12.10
N LEU A 38 -27.76 -26.02 11.16
CA LEU A 38 -28.16 -25.99 9.75
C LEU A 38 -29.52 -26.67 9.61
N LYS A 39 -30.51 -25.94 9.10
CA LYS A 39 -31.82 -26.47 8.73
C LYS A 39 -31.85 -26.60 7.21
N ASP A 40 -32.03 -27.81 6.70
CA ASP A 40 -32.06 -28.08 5.26
C ASP A 40 -30.83 -27.53 4.50
N ARG A 41 -29.64 -27.69 5.10
CA ARG A 41 -28.34 -27.17 4.59
C ARG A 41 -28.28 -25.65 4.47
N SER A 42 -29.22 -24.95 5.08
CA SER A 42 -29.32 -23.50 5.12
C SER A 42 -29.25 -23.03 6.56
N PHE A 43 -28.90 -21.78 6.76
CA PHE A 43 -29.03 -21.11 8.04
C PHE A 43 -29.50 -19.69 7.80
N ASP A 44 -30.28 -19.18 8.75
CA ASP A 44 -30.71 -17.80 8.69
C ASP A 44 -29.54 -16.90 9.06
N VAL A 45 -29.14 -16.04 8.12
CA VAL A 45 -28.15 -14.99 8.37
C VAL A 45 -28.90 -13.82 9.01
N PRO A 46 -28.50 -13.35 10.20
CA PRO A 46 -29.13 -12.18 10.78
C PRO A 46 -28.95 -10.98 9.84
N VAL A 47 -30.03 -10.25 9.58
CA VAL A 47 -29.97 -8.99 8.83
C VAL A 47 -29.25 -7.97 9.71
N THR A 48 -27.98 -7.72 9.40
CA THR A 48 -27.18 -6.70 10.05
C THR A 48 -27.19 -5.42 9.23
N LEU A 49 -27.22 -4.28 9.93
CA LEU A 49 -27.00 -2.98 9.29
C LEU A 49 -25.63 -3.00 8.59
N HIS A 50 -25.57 -2.42 7.40
CA HIS A 50 -24.30 -2.21 6.71
C HIS A 50 -23.39 -1.31 7.54
N THR A 51 -22.09 -1.60 7.50
CA THR A 51 -21.08 -0.73 8.11
C THR A 51 -21.20 0.66 7.51
N SER A 52 -21.24 1.69 8.37
CA SER A 52 -21.27 3.08 7.92
C SER A 52 -20.09 3.39 7.00
N PRO A 53 -20.27 4.28 6.01
CA PRO A 53 -19.19 4.80 5.18
C PRO A 53 -18.01 5.34 5.99
N MET A 54 -16.80 5.26 5.43
CA MET A 54 -15.56 5.60 6.12
C MET A 54 -15.53 7.05 6.63
N ASP A 55 -16.11 8.00 5.91
CA ASP A 55 -16.14 9.43 6.26
C ASP A 55 -17.04 9.75 7.47
N GLN A 56 -18.03 8.89 7.73
CA GLN A 56 -18.82 8.94 8.97
C GLN A 56 -18.00 8.44 10.17
N LEU A 57 -17.13 7.44 9.96
CA LEU A 57 -16.32 6.82 11.01
C LEU A 57 -14.99 7.54 11.28
N ILE A 58 -14.37 8.10 10.24
CA ILE A 58 -13.04 8.73 10.26
C ILE A 58 -13.17 10.18 9.81
N TYR A 59 -12.54 11.11 10.51
CA TYR A 59 -12.58 12.52 10.11
C TYR A 59 -11.62 12.74 8.93
N LEU A 60 -12.15 13.17 7.77
CA LEU A 60 -11.40 13.41 6.53
C LEU A 60 -11.42 14.91 6.18
N PRO A 61 -10.60 15.75 6.85
CA PRO A 61 -10.61 17.18 6.62
C PRO A 61 -10.02 17.52 5.25
N ILE A 62 -10.74 18.31 4.46
CA ILE A 62 -10.30 18.79 3.15
C ILE A 62 -10.23 20.31 3.16
N SER A 63 -9.08 20.85 2.76
CA SER A 63 -8.89 22.30 2.55
C SER A 63 -9.33 22.74 1.16
N LEU A 64 -9.84 23.98 1.03
CA LEU A 64 -10.24 24.55 -0.26
C LEU A 64 -9.10 24.53 -1.29
N GLY A 65 -7.88 24.89 -0.88
CA GLY A 65 -6.72 24.85 -1.76
C GLY A 65 -6.43 23.46 -2.33
N TYR A 66 -6.71 22.40 -1.54
CA TYR A 66 -6.58 21.03 -2.03
C TYR A 66 -7.68 20.67 -3.04
N ILE A 67 -8.92 21.09 -2.82
CA ILE A 67 -10.02 20.90 -3.78
C ILE A 67 -9.66 21.56 -5.11
N VAL A 68 -9.25 22.83 -5.07
CA VAL A 68 -8.85 23.58 -6.27
C VAL A 68 -7.65 22.90 -6.97
N SER A 69 -6.67 22.43 -6.20
CA SER A 69 -5.52 21.68 -6.74
C SER A 69 -5.94 20.41 -7.47
N GLU A 70 -6.77 19.55 -6.86
CA GLU A 70 -7.18 18.30 -7.50
C GLU A 70 -8.09 18.53 -8.71
N LEU A 71 -9.05 19.47 -8.64
CA LEU A 71 -9.85 19.86 -9.80
C LEU A 71 -8.97 20.43 -10.92
N SER A 72 -7.97 21.25 -10.59
CA SER A 72 -7.05 21.77 -11.60
C SER A 72 -6.27 20.67 -12.32
N ARG A 73 -5.92 19.57 -11.64
CA ARG A 73 -5.23 18.42 -12.24
C ARG A 73 -6.11 17.61 -13.18
N GLU A 74 -7.42 17.65 -12.98
CA GLU A 74 -8.40 16.94 -13.77
C GLU A 74 -8.85 17.77 -15.00
N PHE A 75 -9.08 19.07 -14.82
CA PHE A 75 -9.60 19.96 -15.87
C PHE A 75 -8.53 20.66 -16.71
N LEU A 76 -7.31 20.87 -16.19
CA LEU A 76 -6.24 21.43 -17.00
C LEU A 76 -5.67 20.34 -17.92
N PRO A 77 -5.46 20.65 -19.21
CA PRO A 77 -4.83 19.71 -20.12
C PRO A 77 -3.47 19.30 -19.55
N GLN A 78 -3.29 18.01 -19.27
CA GLN A 78 -1.99 17.48 -18.87
C GLN A 78 -1.06 17.61 -20.08
N LEU A 79 -0.29 18.70 -20.10
CA LEU A 79 0.62 19.09 -21.18
C LEU A 79 1.75 18.06 -21.42
N SER A 80 1.87 17.03 -20.59
CA SER A 80 2.85 15.96 -20.74
C SER A 80 2.38 14.66 -20.09
N THR A 81 2.61 13.53 -20.77
CA THR A 81 2.46 12.20 -20.18
C THR A 81 3.38 12.06 -18.98
N LYS A 82 2.84 11.63 -17.84
CA LYS A 82 3.63 11.43 -16.61
C LYS A 82 4.77 10.44 -16.89
N PRO A 83 6.04 10.77 -16.57
CA PRO A 83 7.19 9.95 -16.94
C PRO A 83 7.24 8.57 -16.25
N HIS A 84 6.43 8.38 -15.20
CA HIS A 84 6.26 7.13 -14.46
C HIS A 84 5.09 6.26 -14.97
N MET A 85 4.32 6.73 -15.96
CA MET A 85 3.23 5.96 -16.54
C MET A 85 3.80 4.83 -17.41
N ALA A 86 3.44 3.59 -17.11
CA ALA A 86 3.98 2.40 -17.77
C ALA A 86 3.30 2.12 -19.12
N THR A 87 3.41 3.04 -20.09
CA THR A 87 2.84 2.89 -21.45
C THR A 87 3.45 1.72 -22.23
N TRP A 88 4.60 1.21 -21.79
CA TRP A 88 5.32 0.08 -22.38
C TRP A 88 4.79 -1.30 -21.93
N ALA A 89 3.89 -1.37 -20.94
CA ALA A 89 3.36 -2.60 -20.37
C ALA A 89 1.81 -2.58 -20.34
N PRO A 90 1.15 -2.84 -21.49
CA PRO A 90 -0.31 -2.90 -21.52
C PRO A 90 -0.84 -4.05 -20.66
N ILE A 91 -2.00 -3.85 -20.04
CA ILE A 91 -2.69 -4.88 -19.24
C ILE A 91 -3.42 -5.81 -20.21
N PRO A 92 -3.07 -7.11 -20.29
CA PRO A 92 -3.78 -8.05 -21.14
C PRO A 92 -5.16 -8.38 -20.56
N ALA A 93 -6.12 -8.69 -21.43
CA ALA A 93 -7.45 -9.13 -21.02
C ALA A 93 -7.45 -10.55 -20.42
N GLU A 94 -6.53 -11.39 -20.89
CA GLU A 94 -6.34 -12.75 -20.36
C GLU A 94 -5.30 -12.77 -19.22
N PRO A 95 -5.40 -13.74 -18.29
CA PRO A 95 -4.41 -13.91 -17.23
C PRO A 95 -3.00 -14.04 -17.80
N ALA A 96 -2.12 -13.10 -17.43
CA ALA A 96 -0.73 -13.15 -17.84
C ALA A 96 -0.03 -14.39 -17.24
N LYS A 97 0.79 -15.07 -18.03
CA LYS A 97 1.72 -16.09 -17.50
C LYS A 97 2.84 -15.38 -16.72
N THR A 98 2.77 -15.41 -15.40
CA THR A 98 3.77 -14.81 -14.52
C THR A 98 4.65 -15.89 -13.88
N ARG A 99 5.85 -15.48 -13.45
CA ARG A 99 6.70 -16.31 -12.59
C ARG A 99 6.58 -15.79 -11.18
N LEU A 100 6.09 -16.64 -10.28
CA LEU A 100 6.06 -16.35 -8.86
C LEU A 100 7.34 -16.89 -8.20
N SER A 101 7.97 -16.08 -7.37
CA SER A 101 9.12 -16.48 -6.58
C SER A 101 8.94 -15.98 -5.15
N TRP A 102 9.41 -16.79 -4.20
CA TRP A 102 9.39 -16.49 -2.79
C TRP A 102 10.82 -16.25 -2.32
N VAL A 103 11.06 -15.13 -1.65
CA VAL A 103 12.33 -14.86 -0.97
C VAL A 103 12.09 -15.07 0.51
N HIS A 104 12.84 -16.00 1.11
CA HIS A 104 12.79 -16.26 2.54
C HIS A 104 13.97 -15.56 3.22
N VAL A 105 13.69 -14.66 4.16
CA VAL A 105 14.70 -14.09 5.06
C VAL A 105 14.71 -14.94 6.32
N THR A 106 15.84 -15.55 6.63
CA THR A 106 15.95 -16.45 7.78
C THR A 106 15.91 -15.68 9.09
N LYS A 107 15.59 -16.39 10.18
CA LYS A 107 15.56 -15.82 11.53
C LYS A 107 16.94 -15.30 11.95
N GLU A 108 18.01 -15.90 11.47
CA GLU A 108 19.39 -15.55 11.78
C GLU A 108 19.83 -14.27 11.07
N ALA A 109 19.38 -14.06 9.83
CA ALA A 109 19.75 -12.89 9.03
C ALA A 109 18.90 -11.64 9.38
N LEU A 110 17.64 -11.83 9.76
CA LEU A 110 16.70 -10.72 9.98
C LEU A 110 17.19 -9.68 11.01
N PRO A 111 17.76 -10.05 12.19
CA PRO A 111 18.25 -9.07 13.16
C PRO A 111 19.28 -8.11 12.58
N SER A 112 20.30 -8.62 11.87
CA SER A 112 21.34 -7.79 11.26
C SER A 112 20.79 -6.84 10.19
N VAL A 113 19.79 -7.29 9.41
CA VAL A 113 19.11 -6.43 8.43
C VAL A 113 18.33 -5.31 9.13
N LEU A 114 17.65 -5.61 10.24
CA LEU A 114 16.93 -4.61 11.02
C LEU A 114 17.89 -3.61 11.69
N ASP A 115 19.04 -4.07 12.18
CA ASP A 115 20.07 -3.20 12.75
C ASP A 115 20.66 -2.27 11.68
N ALA A 116 20.95 -2.78 10.49
CA ALA A 116 21.34 -1.95 9.35
C ALA A 116 20.26 -0.91 9.00
N CYS A 117 18.99 -1.31 8.96
CA CYS A 117 17.90 -0.35 8.74
C CYS A 117 17.90 0.77 9.79
N ARG A 118 18.15 0.45 11.07
CA ARG A 118 18.21 1.44 12.15
C ARG A 118 19.40 2.38 12.00
N MET A 119 20.59 1.84 11.69
CA MET A 119 21.80 2.64 11.46
C MET A 119 21.63 3.64 10.31
N HIS A 120 20.86 3.28 9.28
CA HIS A 120 20.54 4.14 8.14
C HIS A 120 19.20 4.87 8.27
N GLU A 121 18.65 4.97 9.48
CA GLU A 121 17.41 5.69 9.80
C GLU A 121 16.21 5.33 8.91
N THR A 122 16.13 4.06 8.50
CA THR A 122 15.10 3.53 7.60
C THR A 122 14.33 2.37 8.25
N THR A 123 13.49 1.68 7.47
CA THR A 123 12.77 0.47 7.89
C THR A 123 12.93 -0.64 6.87
N LEU A 124 12.63 -1.89 7.25
CA LEU A 124 12.62 -3.02 6.32
C LEU A 124 11.67 -2.76 5.13
N THR A 125 10.49 -2.20 5.37
CA THR A 125 9.51 -1.89 4.31
C THR A 125 10.08 -0.92 3.27
N THR A 126 10.74 0.13 3.73
CA THR A 126 11.27 1.18 2.85
C THR A 126 12.56 0.75 2.15
N LEU A 127 13.36 -0.09 2.80
CA LEU A 127 14.48 -0.80 2.17
C LEU A 127 14.01 -1.71 1.04
N LEU A 128 12.98 -2.53 1.28
CA LEU A 128 12.42 -3.42 0.25
C LEU A 128 11.93 -2.64 -0.97
N ASN A 129 11.25 -1.51 -0.76
CA ASN A 129 10.83 -0.64 -1.88
C ASN A 129 12.03 -0.06 -2.65
N ALA A 130 13.10 0.35 -1.96
CA ALA A 130 14.33 0.80 -2.61
C ALA A 130 14.99 -0.32 -3.44
N LEU A 131 15.10 -1.53 -2.87
CA LEU A 131 15.66 -2.70 -3.56
C LEU A 131 14.82 -3.10 -4.79
N PHE A 132 13.48 -3.07 -4.68
CA PHE A 132 12.60 -3.30 -5.82
C PHE A 132 12.80 -2.25 -6.91
N MET A 133 12.91 -0.98 -6.55
CA MET A 133 13.20 0.09 -7.50
C MET A 133 14.53 -0.15 -8.21
N VAL A 134 15.61 -0.47 -7.49
CA VAL A 134 16.93 -0.75 -8.08
C VAL A 134 16.88 -1.96 -9.01
N SER A 135 16.21 -3.04 -8.59
CA SER A 135 15.98 -4.22 -9.44
C SER A 135 15.23 -3.86 -10.74
N MET A 136 14.18 -3.04 -10.65
CA MET A 136 13.42 -2.59 -11.83
C MET A 136 14.24 -1.66 -12.73
N ALA A 137 14.97 -0.70 -12.13
CA ALA A 137 15.80 0.27 -12.85
C ALA A 137 16.92 -0.39 -13.65
N THR A 138 17.51 -1.47 -13.13
CA THR A 138 18.63 -2.20 -13.75
C THR A 138 18.18 -3.23 -14.79
N ARG A 139 16.92 -3.68 -14.74
CA ARG A 139 16.37 -4.67 -15.69
C ARG A 139 15.56 -4.05 -16.82
N LEU A 140 15.05 -2.83 -16.63
CA LEU A 140 14.28 -2.11 -17.64
C LEU A 140 15.14 -1.01 -18.27
N SER A 141 15.20 -1.00 -19.61
CA SER A 141 15.95 0.01 -20.37
C SER A 141 15.37 1.41 -20.19
N GLU A 142 16.22 2.43 -20.25
CA GLU A 142 15.81 3.83 -20.16
C GLU A 142 14.80 4.25 -21.24
N ALA A 143 14.95 3.72 -22.45
CA ALA A 143 14.00 3.94 -23.54
C ALA A 143 12.55 3.49 -23.21
N LYS A 144 12.38 2.53 -22.29
CA LYS A 144 11.07 2.03 -21.87
C LYS A 144 10.52 2.82 -20.69
N VAL A 145 11.39 3.12 -19.71
CA VAL A 145 10.96 3.73 -18.45
C VAL A 145 12.02 4.68 -17.91
N ARG A 146 11.57 5.89 -17.60
CA ARG A 146 12.42 6.99 -17.12
C ARG A 146 12.19 7.28 -15.64
N ALA A 147 10.98 7.07 -15.13
CA ALA A 147 10.63 7.21 -13.72
C ALA A 147 9.75 6.03 -13.28
N PHE A 148 9.64 5.82 -11.98
CA PHE A 148 8.74 4.82 -11.41
C PHE A 148 7.79 5.48 -10.41
N SER A 149 6.60 4.91 -10.25
CA SER A 149 5.73 5.23 -9.13
C SER A 149 5.33 3.94 -8.45
N TYR A 150 5.31 3.97 -7.13
CA TYR A 150 4.60 2.96 -6.35
C TYR A 150 3.69 3.68 -5.37
N GLY A 151 2.92 2.93 -4.62
CA GLY A 151 2.33 3.52 -3.45
C GLY A 151 1.97 2.50 -2.40
N THR A 152 1.75 3.07 -1.22
CA THR A 152 1.62 2.32 0.01
C THR A 152 0.22 2.54 0.56
N PRO A 153 -0.56 1.48 0.81
CA PRO A 153 -1.81 1.61 1.53
C PRO A 153 -1.53 2.02 2.98
N ILE A 154 -2.08 3.16 3.40
CA ILE A 154 -2.02 3.70 4.75
C ILE A 154 -3.33 3.36 5.47
N CYS A 155 -3.24 2.52 6.51
CA CYS A 155 -4.40 2.14 7.32
C CYS A 155 -4.95 3.35 8.10
N PHE A 156 -6.22 3.68 7.88
CA PHE A 156 -6.87 4.82 8.53
C PHE A 156 -7.52 4.51 9.86
N ARG A 157 -7.64 3.23 10.23
CA ARG A 157 -8.22 2.79 11.51
C ARG A 157 -7.55 3.44 12.72
N HIS A 158 -6.24 3.69 12.64
CA HIS A 158 -5.48 4.33 13.72
C HIS A 158 -5.78 5.82 13.89
N PHE A 159 -6.46 6.45 12.93
CA PHE A 159 -6.90 7.85 13.00
C PHE A 159 -8.35 8.01 13.48
N GLN A 160 -9.02 6.91 13.86
CA GLN A 160 -10.32 6.99 14.51
C GLN A 160 -10.19 7.74 15.84
N LYS A 161 -10.93 8.83 16.00
CA LYS A 161 -11.01 9.55 17.27
C LYS A 161 -11.98 8.85 18.20
N ALA A 162 -11.61 8.70 19.46
CA ALA A 162 -12.50 8.21 20.51
C ALA A 162 -13.78 9.06 20.57
N GLY A 163 -14.94 8.41 20.69
CA GLY A 163 -16.24 9.07 20.79
C GLY A 163 -16.84 9.61 19.49
N LYS A 164 -16.17 9.45 18.33
CA LYS A 164 -16.77 9.83 17.03
C LYS A 164 -17.86 8.85 16.58
N SER A 165 -17.70 7.58 16.90
CA SER A 165 -18.63 6.50 16.58
C SER A 165 -18.45 5.37 17.59
N ASP A 166 -19.53 4.64 17.87
CA ASP A 166 -19.51 3.43 18.70
C ASP A 166 -18.90 2.23 17.97
N VAL A 167 -18.69 2.34 16.64
CA VAL A 167 -18.08 1.31 15.81
C VAL A 167 -16.56 1.33 15.97
N ASP A 168 -15.95 0.25 16.48
CA ASP A 168 -14.49 0.07 16.50
C ASP A 168 -13.99 -0.35 15.11
N CYS A 169 -13.32 0.54 14.39
CA CYS A 169 -12.80 0.26 13.05
C CYS A 169 -11.77 -0.89 13.05
N ASN A 170 -11.10 -1.19 14.17
CA ASN A 170 -10.13 -2.30 14.26
C ASN A 170 -10.80 -3.68 14.38
N LYS A 171 -12.10 -3.72 14.65
CA LYS A 171 -12.89 -4.95 14.75
C LYS A 171 -13.97 -5.04 13.68
N THR A 172 -14.03 -4.06 12.79
CA THR A 172 -15.09 -3.93 11.80
C THR A 172 -14.58 -4.26 10.41
N PHE A 173 -15.39 -5.02 9.68
CA PHE A 173 -15.18 -5.34 8.27
C PHE A 173 -15.53 -4.11 7.42
N MET A 174 -14.52 -3.49 6.80
CA MET A 174 -14.66 -2.27 5.98
C MET A 174 -13.39 -1.97 5.17
N ASN A 175 -13.51 -1.10 4.18
CA ASN A 175 -12.37 -0.42 3.58
C ASN A 175 -12.01 0.81 4.42
N CYS A 176 -10.85 0.79 5.08
CA CYS A 176 -10.38 1.88 5.95
C CYS A 176 -8.90 2.16 5.72
N TYR A 177 -8.56 2.64 4.52
CA TYR A 177 -7.21 3.02 4.13
C TYR A 177 -7.25 4.10 3.03
N ALA A 178 -6.12 4.78 2.82
CA ALA A 178 -5.86 5.55 1.61
C ALA A 178 -4.52 5.15 0.99
N TYR A 179 -4.32 5.48 -0.27
CA TYR A 179 -3.08 5.19 -0.96
C TYR A 179 -2.14 6.39 -0.89
N TRP A 180 -0.91 6.17 -0.41
CA TRP A 180 0.16 7.17 -0.49
C TRP A 180 1.05 6.89 -1.71
N PRO A 181 0.98 7.70 -2.77
CA PRO A 181 1.85 7.55 -3.92
C PRO A 181 3.25 8.12 -3.62
N PHE A 182 4.28 7.46 -4.14
CA PHE A 182 5.65 7.95 -4.16
C PHE A 182 6.24 7.76 -5.56
N VAL A 183 6.86 8.82 -6.07
CA VAL A 183 7.47 8.84 -7.40
C VAL A 183 8.98 8.84 -7.26
N PHE A 184 9.62 7.88 -7.91
CA PHE A 184 11.05 7.89 -8.16
C PHE A 184 11.31 8.67 -9.45
N GLU A 185 11.73 9.92 -9.28
CA GLU A 185 11.95 10.85 -10.38
C GLU A 185 13.06 10.41 -11.34
N GLN A 186 13.01 10.94 -12.57
CA GLN A 186 13.93 10.54 -13.64
C GLN A 186 15.41 10.68 -13.27
N GLY A 187 15.77 11.78 -12.60
CA GLY A 187 17.16 12.02 -12.19
C GLY A 187 17.67 10.96 -11.21
N LEU A 188 16.82 10.49 -10.29
CA LEU A 188 17.18 9.43 -9.35
C LEU A 188 17.39 8.10 -10.09
N ILE A 189 16.49 7.74 -11.00
CA ILE A 189 16.60 6.50 -11.78
C ILE A 189 17.83 6.50 -12.68
N ALA A 190 18.13 7.63 -13.32
CA ALA A 190 19.35 7.79 -14.11
C ALA A 190 20.62 7.61 -13.25
N LYS A 191 20.65 8.22 -12.05
CA LYS A 191 21.77 8.08 -11.11
C LYS A 191 21.99 6.61 -10.70
N ILE A 192 20.92 5.90 -10.31
CA ILE A 192 21.00 4.50 -9.89
C ILE A 192 21.49 3.60 -11.03
N ARG A 193 21.01 3.81 -12.26
CA ARG A 193 21.49 3.07 -13.43
C ARG A 193 22.97 3.29 -13.68
N GLN A 194 23.44 4.53 -13.59
CA GLN A 194 24.85 4.87 -13.77
C GLN A 194 25.70 4.18 -12.69
N GLN A 195 25.35 4.35 -11.41
CA GLN A 195 26.09 3.75 -10.29
C GLN A 195 26.16 2.22 -10.39
N PHE A 196 25.09 1.57 -10.85
CA PHE A 196 25.09 0.13 -11.10
C PHE A 196 26.01 -0.28 -12.27
N SER A 197 26.03 0.50 -13.35
CA SER A 197 26.95 0.27 -14.47
C SER A 197 28.42 0.44 -14.04
N ASP A 198 28.68 1.45 -13.21
CA ASP A 198 30.00 1.74 -12.66
C ASP A 198 30.46 0.60 -11.75
N ALA A 199 29.60 0.13 -10.83
CA ALA A 199 29.89 -0.99 -9.93
C ALA A 199 30.17 -2.32 -10.67
N LYS A 200 29.50 -2.54 -11.83
CA LYS A 200 29.81 -3.70 -12.69
C LYS A 200 31.20 -3.62 -13.32
N THR A 201 31.67 -2.41 -13.60
CA THR A 201 32.96 -2.17 -14.28
C THR A 201 34.10 -2.10 -13.26
N ASN A 202 33.83 -1.55 -12.08
CA ASN A 202 34.74 -1.44 -10.96
C ASN A 202 34.01 -1.81 -9.65
N PRO A 203 34.23 -3.02 -9.11
CA PRO A 203 33.60 -3.46 -7.86
C PRO A 203 33.84 -2.54 -6.66
N ASP A 204 34.92 -1.74 -6.64
CA ASP A 204 35.18 -0.78 -5.56
C ASP A 204 34.11 0.33 -5.50
N LEU A 205 33.36 0.55 -6.59
CA LEU A 205 32.27 1.52 -6.68
C LEU A 205 30.91 0.95 -6.19
N ASP A 206 30.86 -0.31 -5.77
CA ASP A 206 29.65 -0.93 -5.20
C ASP A 206 29.16 -0.18 -3.95
N ILE A 207 30.08 0.41 -3.17
CA ILE A 207 29.72 1.23 -2.00
C ILE A 207 28.81 2.41 -2.37
N ASN A 208 29.03 3.04 -3.52
CA ASN A 208 28.22 4.18 -3.97
C ASN A 208 26.78 3.75 -4.30
N LEU A 209 26.61 2.52 -4.81
CA LEU A 209 25.31 1.95 -5.08
C LEU A 209 24.60 1.56 -3.77
N VAL A 210 25.33 0.96 -2.84
CA VAL A 210 24.83 0.62 -1.50
C VAL A 210 24.36 1.88 -0.76
N ASP A 211 25.17 2.93 -0.74
CA ASP A 211 24.81 4.21 -0.12
C ASP A 211 23.57 4.84 -0.76
N ALA A 212 23.47 4.78 -2.10
CA ALA A 212 22.30 5.28 -2.81
C ALA A 212 21.02 4.48 -2.48
N VAL A 213 21.11 3.15 -2.28
CA VAL A 213 19.98 2.32 -1.84
C VAL A 213 19.48 2.79 -0.47
N TRP A 214 20.41 3.01 0.47
CA TRP A 214 20.07 3.46 1.82
C TRP A 214 19.45 4.86 1.82
N ASP A 215 20.00 5.79 1.04
CA ASP A 215 19.46 7.13 0.88
C ASP A 215 18.02 7.10 0.33
N VAL A 216 17.76 6.29 -0.70
CA VAL A 216 16.41 6.14 -1.24
C VAL A 216 15.46 5.55 -0.18
N ALA A 217 15.90 4.53 0.54
CA ALA A 217 15.11 3.94 1.60
C ALA A 217 14.77 4.95 2.72
N ARG A 218 15.70 5.84 3.07
CA ARG A 218 15.49 6.91 4.05
C ARG A 218 14.50 7.96 3.53
N ILE A 219 14.67 8.45 2.30
CA ILE A 219 13.76 9.42 1.66
C ILE A 219 12.32 8.88 1.63
N ILE A 220 12.14 7.62 1.26
CA ILE A 220 10.83 6.97 1.30
C ILE A 220 10.23 7.04 2.71
N ARG A 221 11.02 6.68 3.73
CA ARG A 221 10.54 6.67 5.12
C ARG A 221 10.16 8.07 5.59
N GLU A 222 10.96 9.09 5.26
CA GLU A 222 10.64 10.49 5.56
C GLU A 222 9.29 10.89 4.95
N GLY A 223 9.05 10.52 3.68
CA GLY A 223 7.77 10.74 3.02
C GLY A 223 6.60 10.02 3.69
N LEU A 224 6.77 8.75 4.09
CA LEU A 224 5.76 8.01 4.85
C LEU A 224 5.48 8.64 6.21
N LEU A 225 6.51 9.07 6.94
CA LEU A 225 6.35 9.74 8.22
C LEU A 225 5.62 11.08 8.07
N ALA A 226 5.94 11.85 7.03
CA ALA A 226 5.22 13.08 6.71
C ALA A 226 3.74 12.79 6.42
N LYS A 227 3.45 11.73 5.65
CA LYS A 227 2.08 11.29 5.38
C LYS A 227 1.34 10.87 6.66
N LEU A 228 1.99 10.08 7.52
CA LEU A 228 1.41 9.66 8.80
C LEU A 228 1.14 10.85 9.73
N LYS A 229 2.04 11.83 9.76
CA LYS A 229 1.89 13.08 10.53
C LYS A 229 0.75 13.95 9.99
N GLN A 230 0.55 14.00 8.67
CA GLN A 230 -0.59 14.66 8.04
C GLN A 230 -1.92 13.99 8.39
N GLY A 231 -1.89 12.69 8.74
CA GLY A 231 -3.07 11.89 9.02
C GLY A 231 -3.96 11.77 7.80
N THR A 232 -5.24 12.08 7.99
CA THR A 232 -6.32 11.96 7.00
C THR A 232 -6.63 13.27 6.27
N LYS A 233 -5.86 14.33 6.54
CA LYS A 233 -6.08 15.65 5.94
C LYS A 233 -5.69 15.64 4.47
N ASN A 234 -6.52 16.23 3.62
CA ASN A 234 -6.26 16.37 2.18
C ASN A 234 -5.94 15.01 1.52
N ASP A 235 -6.69 13.97 1.88
CA ASP A 235 -6.68 12.70 1.17
C ASP A 235 -7.78 12.68 0.11
N THR A 236 -7.51 12.04 -1.03
CA THR A 236 -8.44 11.93 -2.15
C THR A 236 -9.77 11.27 -1.75
N VAL A 237 -9.75 10.30 -0.83
CA VAL A 237 -10.97 9.67 -0.30
C VAL A 237 -11.90 10.68 0.39
N GLY A 238 -11.37 11.75 0.96
CA GLY A 238 -12.19 12.82 1.55
C GLY A 238 -12.89 13.72 0.53
N LEU A 239 -12.52 13.63 -0.76
CA LEU A 239 -13.23 14.30 -1.85
C LEU A 239 -14.47 13.52 -2.31
N ALA A 240 -14.57 12.23 -1.94
CA ALA A 240 -15.68 11.38 -2.37
C ALA A 240 -17.05 11.89 -1.88
N LYS A 241 -17.09 12.64 -0.77
CA LYS A 241 -18.30 13.34 -0.27
C LYS A 241 -18.90 14.37 -1.25
N PHE A 242 -18.18 14.75 -2.30
CA PHE A 242 -18.66 15.66 -3.34
C PHE A 242 -19.23 14.93 -4.56
N ILE A 243 -19.16 13.59 -4.57
CA ILE A 243 -19.75 12.74 -5.59
C ILE A 243 -21.21 12.47 -5.16
N GLY A 244 -22.18 12.82 -6.01
CA GLY A 244 -23.61 12.85 -5.64
C GLY A 244 -24.26 11.48 -5.46
N ASP A 245 -23.66 10.44 -6.01
CA ASP A 245 -24.06 9.02 -5.92
C ASP A 245 -23.13 8.19 -5.02
N TRP A 246 -22.41 8.86 -4.10
CA TRP A 246 -21.52 8.24 -3.12
C TRP A 246 -22.25 7.59 -1.94
#